data_AF-A0A444U0Z3-F1
#
_entry.id   AF-A0A444U0Z3-F1
#
_cell.length_a   1.000
_cell.length_b   1.000
_cell.length_c   1.000
_cell.angle_alpha   90.00
_cell.angle_beta   90.00
_cell.angle_gamma   90.00
#
_symmetry.space_group_name_H-M   'P 1'
#
loop_
_entity.id
_entity.type
_entity.pdbx_description
1 polymer ?
#
loop_
_entity_poly.entity_id
_entity_poly.type
_entity_poly.pdbx_seq_one_letter_code
_entity_poly.pdbx_strand_id
1 'polypeptide(L)'
;MIREKLAEAGQAHLLQFWGELSEAEQTELYLQLQSMDFQELSSFFQNAMKVSGHIKEEKIDEKMEPVPREALGSVTRDRDMLKGWEEEGLLHISQNKVAVLLLAGGQGTRLGVSYPKGIYDVGLPSHKTLFQIQAERILKLERLAEERHKVVVEKTNPIEPVGVICKVDGKYQVVEYSEISLATAEKRSSDGRLMFSAGNIANHFFTLSFLKDVVQIHEPQLQHHVAQKKIQHVDSQGQLIKPDKPNGIKMEKFVFDIFQFAKTFVVYEALREDEFSPLKNADSQDGKDNPTTARHALMSLHHRWVLTAGGHFVDENGTKIPAIPR
;
A
#
# COMPACT_ATOMS: atom_id res chain seq x y z
N MET A 1 11.28 27.50 -29.40
CA MET A 1 11.78 26.30 -28.70
C MET A 1 10.95 25.89 -27.48
N ILE A 2 10.72 26.75 -26.47
CA ILE A 2 9.77 26.46 -25.35
C ILE A 2 8.56 27.42 -25.32
N ARG A 3 8.76 28.73 -25.54
CA ARG A 3 7.68 29.73 -25.60
C ARG A 3 6.61 29.38 -26.65
N GLU A 4 7.01 28.91 -27.83
CA GLU A 4 6.09 28.43 -28.88
C GLU A 4 5.26 27.22 -28.41
N LYS A 5 5.90 26.15 -27.91
CA LYS A 5 5.21 24.94 -27.40
C LYS A 5 4.14 25.28 -26.36
N LEU A 6 4.46 26.21 -25.46
CA LEU A 6 3.52 26.68 -24.43
C LEU A 6 2.40 27.52 -25.04
N ALA A 7 2.67 28.36 -26.05
CA ALA A 7 1.63 29.10 -26.75
C ALA A 7 0.68 28.18 -27.54
N GLU A 8 1.23 27.19 -28.26
CA GLU A 8 0.48 26.16 -29.01
C GLU A 8 -0.44 25.33 -28.09
N ALA A 9 0.01 25.03 -26.86
CA ALA A 9 -0.78 24.31 -25.85
C ALA A 9 -1.66 25.20 -24.95
N GLY A 10 -1.70 26.52 -25.18
CA GLY A 10 -2.44 27.48 -24.33
C GLY A 10 -1.84 27.73 -22.94
N GLN A 11 -0.65 27.21 -22.66
CA GLN A 11 0.07 27.27 -21.38
C GLN A 11 1.07 28.44 -21.28
N ALA A 12 1.01 29.43 -22.18
CA ALA A 12 1.95 30.56 -22.20
C ALA A 12 2.01 31.37 -20.88
N HIS A 13 0.95 31.30 -20.07
CA HIS A 13 0.90 31.94 -18.74
C HIS A 13 1.96 31.41 -17.76
N LEU A 14 2.49 30.19 -17.95
CA LEU A 14 3.56 29.61 -17.13
C LEU A 14 4.89 30.39 -17.23
N LEU A 15 5.01 31.34 -18.16
CA LEU A 15 6.16 32.23 -18.31
C LEU A 15 5.86 33.70 -17.97
N GLN A 16 4.73 33.99 -17.30
CA GLN A 16 4.33 35.35 -16.94
C GLN A 16 5.44 36.12 -16.20
N PHE A 17 5.98 35.54 -15.13
CA PHE A 17 7.00 36.16 -14.26
C PHE A 17 8.44 35.88 -14.72
N TRP A 18 8.66 35.35 -15.93
CA TRP A 18 9.99 34.91 -16.37
C TRP A 18 11.08 36.01 -16.29
N GLY A 19 10.71 37.27 -16.53
CA GLY A 19 11.64 38.41 -16.45
C GLY A 19 12.00 38.85 -15.03
N GLU A 20 11.34 38.31 -14.00
CA GLU A 20 11.56 38.62 -12.58
C GLU A 20 12.37 37.52 -11.86
N LEU A 21 12.48 36.34 -12.47
CA LEU A 21 13.24 35.19 -11.96
C LEU A 21 14.76 35.37 -12.16
N SER A 22 15.56 34.91 -11.20
CA SER A 22 17.02 34.79 -11.36
C SER A 22 17.41 33.70 -12.38
N GLU A 23 18.66 33.72 -12.84
CA GLU A 23 19.18 32.71 -13.80
C GLU A 23 19.06 31.27 -13.29
N ALA A 24 19.15 31.06 -11.97
CA ALA A 24 18.98 29.75 -11.35
C ALA A 24 17.51 29.28 -11.39
N GLU A 25 16.57 30.15 -11.02
CA GLU A 25 15.13 29.86 -11.04
C GLU A 25 14.61 29.69 -12.48
N GLN A 26 15.11 30.51 -13.42
CA GLN A 26 14.87 30.33 -14.85
C GLN A 26 15.36 28.95 -15.33
N THR A 27 16.53 28.51 -14.89
CA THR A 27 17.09 27.19 -15.26
C THR A 27 16.27 26.04 -14.68
N GLU A 28 15.87 26.11 -13.41
CA GLU A 28 15.02 25.09 -12.77
C GLU A 28 13.64 25.00 -13.46
N LEU A 29 12.96 26.13 -13.64
CA LEU A 29 11.66 26.21 -14.31
C LEU A 29 11.76 25.74 -15.77
N TYR A 30 12.82 26.09 -16.49
CA TYR A 30 13.03 25.62 -17.86
C TYR A 30 13.18 24.10 -17.95
N LEU A 31 14.00 23.49 -17.06
CA LEU A 31 14.18 22.04 -17.02
C LEU A 31 12.88 21.33 -16.65
N GLN A 32 12.11 21.87 -15.70
CA GLN A 32 10.78 21.35 -15.36
C GLN A 32 9.83 21.40 -16.56
N LEU A 33 9.69 22.55 -17.21
CA LEU A 33 8.81 22.72 -18.38
C LEU A 33 9.27 21.90 -19.59
N GLN A 34 10.58 21.70 -19.78
CA GLN A 34 11.11 20.83 -20.85
C GLN A 34 10.77 19.35 -20.62
N SER A 35 10.56 18.92 -19.37
CA SER A 35 10.22 17.53 -19.04
C SER A 35 8.74 17.16 -19.25
N MET A 36 7.89 18.14 -19.59
CA MET A 36 6.43 17.97 -19.71
C MET A 36 5.96 17.91 -21.16
N ASP A 37 5.11 16.93 -21.48
CA ASP A 37 4.33 16.94 -22.72
C ASP A 37 3.00 17.69 -22.52
N PHE A 38 2.95 18.93 -22.99
CA PHE A 38 1.76 19.77 -22.87
C PHE A 38 0.60 19.35 -23.78
N GLN A 39 0.84 18.57 -24.83
CA GLN A 39 -0.23 18.02 -25.68
C GLN A 39 -0.89 16.82 -24.98
N GLU A 40 -0.09 15.93 -24.39
CA GLU A 40 -0.58 14.82 -23.58
C GLU A 40 -1.34 15.32 -22.33
N LEU A 41 -0.75 16.26 -21.57
CA LEU A 41 -1.41 16.88 -20.40
C LEU A 41 -2.75 17.54 -20.77
N SER A 42 -2.83 18.20 -21.94
CA SER A 42 -4.07 18.78 -22.45
C SER A 42 -5.11 17.71 -22.82
N SER A 43 -4.68 16.59 -23.41
CA SER A 43 -5.53 15.43 -23.71
C SER A 43 -6.09 14.80 -22.43
N PHE A 44 -5.24 14.54 -21.44
CA PHE A 44 -5.64 14.02 -20.13
C PHE A 44 -6.64 14.96 -19.43
N PHE A 45 -6.37 16.28 -19.40
CA PHE A 45 -7.28 17.26 -18.82
C PHE A 45 -8.65 17.27 -19.53
N GLN A 46 -8.67 17.31 -20.86
CA GLN A 46 -9.93 17.29 -21.62
C GLN A 46 -10.74 16.01 -21.38
N ASN A 47 -10.08 14.85 -21.33
CA ASN A 47 -10.76 13.57 -21.13
C ASN A 47 -11.26 13.44 -19.68
N ALA A 48 -10.46 13.84 -18.69
CA ALA A 48 -10.86 13.90 -17.28
C ALA A 48 -12.07 14.83 -17.04
N MET A 49 -12.11 15.99 -17.71
CA MET A 49 -13.24 16.93 -17.63
C MET A 49 -14.50 16.42 -18.36
N LYS A 50 -14.36 15.69 -19.49
CA LYS A 50 -15.50 15.01 -20.15
C LYS A 50 -16.09 13.92 -19.25
N VAL A 51 -15.24 13.03 -18.71
CA VAL A 51 -15.67 11.92 -17.84
C VAL A 51 -16.35 12.46 -16.58
N SER A 52 -15.72 13.39 -15.86
CA SER A 52 -16.34 13.99 -14.66
C SER A 52 -17.59 14.84 -14.94
N GLY A 53 -17.74 15.38 -16.16
CA GLY A 53 -18.98 16.04 -16.61
C GLY A 53 -20.12 15.06 -16.92
N HIS A 54 -19.80 13.84 -17.40
CA HIS A 54 -20.75 12.79 -17.71
C HIS A 54 -21.06 11.83 -16.55
N ILE A 55 -20.32 11.88 -15.43
CA ILE A 55 -20.70 11.20 -14.17
C ILE A 55 -21.82 12.00 -13.46
N LYS A 56 -22.92 12.16 -14.19
CA LYS A 56 -24.26 12.39 -13.66
C LYS A 56 -25.15 11.30 -14.22
N GLU A 57 -25.62 10.43 -13.33
CA GLU A 57 -26.83 9.62 -13.51
C GLU A 57 -26.74 8.39 -14.45
N GLU A 58 -25.56 7.80 -14.62
CA GLU A 58 -25.44 6.35 -14.40
C GLU A 58 -24.79 6.12 -13.04
N LYS A 59 -25.55 5.65 -12.04
CA LYS A 59 -24.96 5.28 -10.75
C LYS A 59 -24.31 3.92 -10.89
N ILE A 60 -22.98 3.86 -10.72
CA ILE A 60 -22.24 2.60 -10.64
C ILE A 60 -22.83 1.73 -9.52
N ASP A 61 -23.28 2.35 -8.42
CA ASP A 61 -23.96 1.71 -7.29
C ASP A 61 -25.16 0.81 -7.69
N GLU A 62 -25.88 1.16 -8.76
CA GLU A 62 -27.03 0.39 -9.26
C GLU A 62 -26.63 -0.81 -10.12
N LYS A 63 -25.34 -0.90 -10.48
CA LYS A 63 -24.71 -2.01 -11.23
C LYS A 63 -23.68 -2.77 -10.37
N MET A 64 -23.57 -2.48 -9.07
CA MET A 64 -22.62 -3.13 -8.17
C MET A 64 -23.18 -4.45 -7.61
N GLU A 65 -22.54 -5.55 -7.97
CA GLU A 65 -22.78 -6.88 -7.39
C GLU A 65 -21.67 -7.25 -6.39
N PRO A 66 -21.97 -8.10 -5.37
CA PRO A 66 -20.96 -8.62 -4.47
C PRO A 66 -20.02 -9.60 -5.19
N VAL A 67 -18.78 -9.73 -4.69
CA VAL A 67 -17.81 -10.71 -5.19
C VAL A 67 -18.40 -12.13 -5.11
N PRO A 68 -18.39 -12.93 -6.20
CA PRO A 68 -18.87 -14.32 -6.18
C PRO A 68 -18.15 -15.15 -5.10
N ARG A 69 -18.86 -16.07 -4.45
CA ARG A 69 -18.28 -16.88 -3.35
C ARG A 69 -17.15 -17.78 -3.84
N GLU A 70 -17.26 -18.20 -5.09
CA GLU A 70 -16.33 -19.04 -5.84
C GLU A 70 -14.98 -18.33 -6.06
N ALA A 71 -14.97 -16.99 -5.95
CA ALA A 71 -13.78 -16.15 -6.06
C ALA A 71 -13.32 -15.56 -4.70
N LEU A 72 -13.92 -15.96 -3.57
CA LEU A 72 -13.73 -15.30 -2.27
C LEU A 72 -13.30 -16.27 -1.13
N GLY A 73 -12.00 -16.45 -0.98
CA GLY A 73 -11.41 -17.12 0.19
C GLY A 73 -11.42 -16.24 1.45
N SER A 74 -11.37 -16.85 2.63
CA SER A 74 -11.43 -16.17 3.94
C SER A 74 -10.73 -16.97 5.04
N VAL A 75 -9.82 -16.31 5.78
CA VAL A 75 -9.17 -16.92 6.97
C VAL A 75 -10.14 -17.22 8.13
N THR A 76 -11.40 -16.79 8.04
CA THR A 76 -12.45 -17.18 9.02
C THR A 76 -13.24 -18.42 8.61
N ARG A 77 -13.44 -18.64 7.31
CA ARG A 77 -14.29 -19.72 6.78
C ARG A 77 -13.47 -20.94 6.39
N ASP A 78 -12.36 -20.69 5.70
CA ASP A 78 -11.61 -21.72 4.98
C ASP A 78 -10.37 -22.16 5.78
N ARG A 79 -10.54 -22.24 7.11
CA ARG A 79 -9.46 -22.48 8.08
C ARG A 79 -8.65 -23.75 7.80
N ASP A 80 -9.34 -24.80 7.37
CA ASP A 80 -8.74 -26.10 7.07
C ASP A 80 -7.86 -26.05 5.80
N MET A 81 -8.08 -25.06 4.93
CA MET A 81 -7.29 -24.83 3.71
C MET A 81 -6.04 -23.98 3.97
N LEU A 82 -6.03 -23.16 5.02
CA LEU A 82 -4.97 -22.17 5.28
C LEU A 82 -3.57 -22.78 5.31
N LYS A 83 -3.41 -23.94 5.92
CA LYS A 83 -2.12 -24.64 6.00
C LYS A 83 -1.58 -24.99 4.61
N GLY A 84 -2.44 -25.43 3.69
CA GLY A 84 -2.04 -25.72 2.31
C GLY A 84 -1.70 -24.47 1.50
N TRP A 85 -2.42 -23.36 1.72
CA TRP A 85 -2.11 -22.07 1.09
C TRP A 85 -0.79 -21.47 1.62
N GLU A 86 -0.52 -21.61 2.91
CA GLU A 86 0.76 -21.22 3.54
C GLU A 86 1.93 -22.06 3.00
N GLU A 87 1.74 -23.37 2.84
CA GLU A 87 2.76 -24.29 2.29
C GLU A 87 3.05 -24.02 0.80
N GLU A 88 2.05 -23.75 -0.03
CA GLU A 88 2.27 -23.39 -1.45
C GLU A 88 2.93 -22.00 -1.59
N GLY A 89 2.53 -21.04 -0.74
CA GLY A 89 3.12 -19.70 -0.70
C GLY A 89 4.60 -19.73 -0.31
N LEU A 90 4.95 -20.47 0.74
CA LEU A 90 6.35 -20.64 1.18
C LEU A 90 7.16 -21.47 0.18
N LEU A 91 6.56 -22.44 -0.51
CA LEU A 91 7.18 -23.14 -1.62
C LEU A 91 7.54 -22.17 -2.76
N HIS A 92 6.64 -21.26 -3.13
CA HIS A 92 6.93 -20.23 -4.14
C HIS A 92 8.02 -19.23 -3.69
N ILE A 93 8.07 -18.86 -2.41
CA ILE A 93 9.13 -18.01 -1.84
C ILE A 93 10.48 -18.72 -1.91
N SER A 94 10.58 -19.96 -1.41
CA SER A 94 11.83 -20.76 -1.44
C SER A 94 12.37 -21.03 -2.85
N GLN A 95 11.53 -20.93 -3.87
CA GLN A 95 11.91 -21.07 -5.28
C GLN A 95 12.29 -19.74 -5.96
N ASN A 96 12.41 -18.64 -5.19
CA ASN A 96 12.68 -17.28 -5.68
C ASN A 96 11.65 -16.79 -6.73
N LYS A 97 10.38 -17.22 -6.61
CA LYS A 97 9.29 -16.86 -7.54
C LYS A 97 8.41 -15.70 -7.06
N VAL A 98 8.68 -15.18 -5.86
CA VAL A 98 7.91 -14.09 -5.24
C VAL A 98 8.78 -12.84 -5.12
N ALA A 99 8.18 -11.68 -5.40
CA ALA A 99 8.80 -10.37 -5.22
C ALA A 99 7.77 -9.38 -4.66
N VAL A 100 8.21 -8.38 -3.90
CA VAL A 100 7.36 -7.37 -3.28
C VAL A 100 7.60 -6.01 -3.93
N LEU A 101 6.54 -5.36 -4.44
CA LEU A 101 6.59 -4.02 -5.01
C LEU A 101 5.93 -3.03 -4.04
N LEU A 102 6.75 -2.23 -3.34
CA LEU A 102 6.28 -1.30 -2.31
C LEU A 102 5.93 0.09 -2.89
N LEU A 103 4.66 0.47 -2.81
CA LEU A 103 4.16 1.78 -3.27
C LEU A 103 4.50 2.90 -2.27
N ALA A 104 5.78 3.33 -2.25
CA ALA A 104 6.34 4.27 -1.28
C ALA A 104 6.28 5.76 -1.66
N GLY A 105 5.74 6.13 -2.84
CA GLY A 105 5.79 7.50 -3.40
C GLY A 105 5.02 8.61 -2.65
N GLY A 106 4.42 8.32 -1.50
CA GLY A 106 3.67 9.29 -0.70
C GLY A 106 4.53 9.97 0.39
N GLN A 107 4.66 11.30 0.33
CA GLN A 107 5.25 12.09 1.42
C GLN A 107 4.36 12.11 2.67
N GLY A 108 4.98 12.25 3.85
CA GLY A 108 4.32 12.30 5.14
C GLY A 108 3.60 13.61 5.49
N THR A 109 3.29 14.49 4.53
CA THR A 109 2.81 15.85 4.79
C THR A 109 1.52 15.92 5.61
N ARG A 110 0.57 14.99 5.40
CA ARG A 110 -0.65 14.87 6.24
C ARG A 110 -0.35 14.44 7.69
N LEU A 111 0.81 13.84 7.94
CA LEU A 111 1.30 13.47 9.27
C LEU A 111 2.13 14.61 9.93
N GLY A 112 2.25 15.77 9.27
CA GLY A 112 3.02 16.92 9.77
C GLY A 112 4.52 16.85 9.49
N VAL A 113 4.99 15.95 8.62
CA VAL A 113 6.43 15.74 8.35
C VAL A 113 6.77 15.89 6.87
N SER A 114 7.99 16.35 6.57
CA SER A 114 8.51 16.54 5.21
C SER A 114 9.08 15.28 4.57
N TYR A 115 9.38 14.25 5.37
CA TYR A 115 10.06 13.03 4.91
C TYR A 115 9.10 11.95 4.38
N PRO A 116 9.60 10.92 3.66
CA PRO A 116 8.78 9.82 3.15
C PRO A 116 8.12 9.03 4.30
N LYS A 117 6.84 8.67 4.15
CA LYS A 117 6.08 8.00 5.21
C LYS A 117 6.73 6.71 5.73
N GLY A 118 7.51 6.00 4.91
CA GLY A 118 8.15 4.75 5.30
C GLY A 118 9.15 4.86 6.46
N ILE A 119 9.80 6.01 6.66
CA ILE A 119 10.72 6.23 7.79
C ILE A 119 10.03 6.77 9.06
N TYR A 120 8.70 6.79 9.10
CA TYR A 120 7.95 7.26 10.27
C TYR A 120 8.01 6.22 11.40
N ASP A 121 8.44 6.64 12.59
CA ASP A 121 8.27 5.89 13.85
C ASP A 121 6.91 6.26 14.46
N VAL A 122 6.11 5.26 14.83
CA VAL A 122 4.81 5.44 15.49
C VAL A 122 4.90 5.41 17.03
N GLY A 123 6.13 5.39 17.57
CA GLY A 123 6.42 5.37 19.00
C GLY A 123 6.32 3.97 19.62
N LEU A 124 6.62 2.92 18.86
CA LEU A 124 6.68 1.55 19.39
C LEU A 124 7.81 1.45 20.44
N PRO A 125 7.76 0.52 21.41
CA PRO A 125 8.83 0.32 22.38
C PRO A 125 10.21 0.00 21.76
N SER A 126 10.24 -0.36 20.49
CA SER A 126 11.44 -0.65 19.69
C SER A 126 11.85 0.47 18.73
N HIS A 127 11.08 1.57 18.65
CA HIS A 127 11.27 2.73 17.77
C HIS A 127 11.51 2.40 16.27
N LYS A 128 11.06 1.22 15.82
CA LYS A 128 11.25 0.77 14.44
C LYS A 128 10.32 1.51 13.47
N THR A 129 10.90 1.98 12.38
CA THR A 129 10.15 2.61 11.28
C THR A 129 9.31 1.60 10.50
N LEU A 130 8.32 2.08 9.74
CA LEU A 130 7.49 1.21 8.89
C LEU A 130 8.33 0.40 7.88
N PHE A 131 9.35 1.02 7.26
CA PHE A 131 10.28 0.31 6.36
C PHE A 131 11.05 -0.80 7.09
N GLN A 132 11.53 -0.55 8.32
CA GLN A 132 12.23 -1.58 9.09
C GLN A 132 11.31 -2.76 9.43
N ILE A 133 10.07 -2.50 9.86
CA ILE A 133 9.09 -3.55 10.16
C ILE A 133 8.75 -4.37 8.91
N GLN A 134 8.68 -3.72 7.73
CA GLN A 134 8.47 -4.40 6.44
C GLN A 134 9.68 -5.26 6.05
N ALA A 135 10.90 -4.73 6.17
CA ALA A 135 12.12 -5.49 5.89
C ALA A 135 12.29 -6.69 6.83
N GLU A 136 11.98 -6.53 8.12
CA GLU A 136 12.03 -7.62 9.10
C GLU A 136 10.97 -8.70 8.83
N ARG A 137 9.81 -8.36 8.25
CA ARG A 137 8.81 -9.34 7.78
C ARG A 137 9.30 -10.12 6.55
N ILE A 138 9.96 -9.45 5.59
CA ILE A 138 10.57 -10.12 4.42
C ILE A 138 11.65 -11.10 4.87
N LEU A 139 12.60 -10.62 5.69
CA LEU A 139 13.65 -11.41 6.35
C LEU A 139 13.11 -12.55 7.23
N LYS A 140 11.81 -12.59 7.54
CA LYS A 140 11.18 -13.65 8.31
C LYS A 140 10.52 -14.71 7.43
N LEU A 141 9.85 -14.28 6.36
CA LEU A 141 9.30 -15.17 5.34
C LEU A 141 10.41 -15.92 4.58
N GLU A 142 11.55 -15.28 4.33
CA GLU A 142 12.74 -15.92 3.74
C GLU A 142 13.21 -17.11 4.60
N ARG A 143 13.41 -16.90 5.91
CA ARG A 143 13.83 -17.98 6.83
C ARG A 143 12.79 -19.09 6.93
N LEU A 144 11.52 -18.74 7.14
CA LEU A 144 10.42 -19.72 7.17
C LEU A 144 10.36 -20.58 5.90
N ALA A 145 10.66 -19.98 4.74
CA ALA A 145 10.75 -20.69 3.48
C ALA A 145 11.95 -21.65 3.49
N GLU A 146 13.17 -21.21 3.83
CA GLU A 146 14.37 -22.06 3.95
C GLU A 146 14.21 -23.22 4.95
N GLU A 147 13.54 -22.99 6.07
CA GLU A 147 13.32 -23.96 7.16
C GLU A 147 12.42 -25.12 6.74
N ARG A 148 11.27 -24.79 6.15
CA ARG A 148 10.20 -25.72 5.77
C ARG A 148 10.45 -26.33 4.39
N HIS A 149 10.77 -25.47 3.43
CA HIS A 149 11.11 -25.83 2.06
C HIS A 149 12.63 -25.69 1.93
N LYS A 150 13.30 -26.76 2.33
CA LYS A 150 14.76 -26.94 2.31
C LYS A 150 15.32 -26.98 0.89
N VAL A 151 15.18 -25.87 0.17
CA VAL A 151 15.67 -25.64 -1.18
C VAL A 151 17.18 -25.43 -1.10
N VAL A 152 17.90 -26.54 -1.14
CA VAL A 152 19.31 -26.54 -1.52
C VAL A 152 19.42 -26.08 -2.96
N VAL A 153 19.79 -24.82 -3.16
CA VAL A 153 20.58 -24.46 -4.34
C VAL A 153 21.91 -25.20 -4.26
N GLU A 154 22.51 -25.55 -5.40
CA GLU A 154 23.86 -26.11 -5.40
C GLU A 154 24.83 -25.05 -4.85
N LYS A 155 25.50 -25.36 -3.72
CA LYS A 155 26.53 -24.49 -3.15
C LYS A 155 27.80 -24.54 -4.00
N THR A 156 27.74 -23.84 -5.13
CA THR A 156 28.83 -23.71 -6.11
C THR A 156 30.02 -22.92 -5.57
N ASN A 157 29.84 -22.15 -4.49
CA ASN A 157 30.89 -21.38 -3.83
C ASN A 157 31.06 -21.77 -2.34
N PRO A 158 32.21 -22.32 -1.90
CA PRO A 158 32.42 -22.76 -0.51
C PRO A 158 32.16 -21.72 0.59
N ILE A 159 32.30 -20.41 0.30
CA ILE A 159 32.14 -19.32 1.29
C ILE A 159 30.74 -18.66 1.30
N GLU A 160 29.76 -19.23 0.60
CA GLU A 160 28.39 -18.72 0.55
C GLU A 160 27.68 -18.81 1.92
N PRO A 161 27.09 -17.69 2.45
CA PRO A 161 26.62 -17.59 3.83
C PRO A 161 25.13 -18.00 4.01
N VAL A 162 24.77 -19.18 3.52
CA VAL A 162 23.40 -19.73 3.59
C VAL A 162 23.24 -20.80 4.69
N GLY A 163 22.00 -21.00 5.18
CA GLY A 163 21.68 -21.98 6.21
C GLY A 163 21.87 -23.43 5.75
N VAL A 164 23.01 -24.05 6.09
CA VAL A 164 23.37 -25.38 5.57
C VAL A 164 22.59 -26.50 6.27
N ILE A 165 21.77 -27.21 5.50
CA ILE A 165 21.03 -28.39 5.94
C ILE A 165 22.01 -29.55 6.18
N CYS A 166 22.27 -29.85 7.45
CA CYS A 166 23.22 -30.89 7.86
C CYS A 166 22.58 -31.97 8.74
N LYS A 167 23.35 -33.03 9.00
CA LYS A 167 23.04 -34.09 9.96
C LYS A 167 24.14 -34.16 11.02
N VAL A 168 23.77 -34.06 12.29
CA VAL A 168 24.67 -34.16 13.44
C VAL A 168 24.12 -35.22 14.39
N ASP A 169 24.95 -36.16 14.84
CA ASP A 169 24.59 -37.24 15.76
C ASP A 169 23.27 -37.97 15.39
N GLY A 170 23.12 -38.27 14.10
CA GLY A 170 21.96 -38.96 13.53
C GLY A 170 20.72 -38.09 13.27
N LYS A 171 20.72 -36.81 13.67
CA LYS A 171 19.57 -35.89 13.60
C LYS A 171 19.80 -34.78 12.57
N TYR A 172 18.75 -34.33 11.88
CA TYR A 172 18.80 -33.26 10.87
C TYR A 172 18.24 -31.94 11.43
N GLN A 173 18.82 -30.79 11.07
CA GLN A 173 18.44 -29.48 11.66
C GLN A 173 18.53 -28.29 10.68
N VAL A 174 17.62 -27.31 10.84
CA VAL A 174 17.54 -25.89 10.35
C VAL A 174 16.55 -25.16 11.30
N VAL A 175 16.57 -23.82 11.44
CA VAL A 175 15.94 -23.01 12.53
C VAL A 175 15.57 -21.60 11.99
N GLU A 176 14.45 -20.90 12.26
CA GLU A 176 13.11 -21.12 12.89
C GLU A 176 12.24 -19.81 12.76
N TYR A 177 10.88 -19.90 12.62
CA TYR A 177 9.79 -19.20 13.41
C TYR A 177 8.77 -18.16 12.75
N SER A 178 7.52 -18.10 13.29
CA SER A 178 6.50 -16.98 13.42
C SER A 178 5.83 -16.20 12.23
N GLU A 179 4.54 -15.78 12.21
CA GLU A 179 3.26 -16.09 12.96
C GLU A 179 2.00 -15.25 12.50
N ILE A 180 0.80 -15.56 13.07
CA ILE A 180 -0.36 -14.66 13.46
C ILE A 180 -1.65 -14.45 12.55
N SER A 181 -2.84 -14.03 13.13
CA SER A 181 -3.97 -13.31 12.45
C SER A 181 -5.10 -12.61 13.35
N LEU A 182 -6.25 -12.18 12.76
CA LEU A 182 -7.61 -11.66 13.20
C LEU A 182 -7.83 -10.12 13.41
N ALA A 183 -8.92 -9.39 12.99
CA ALA A 183 -10.19 -9.62 12.24
C ALA A 183 -10.70 -8.36 11.42
N THR A 184 -11.36 -8.48 10.24
CA THR A 184 -11.86 -7.35 9.39
C THR A 184 -13.34 -7.03 9.69
N ALA A 185 -13.60 -5.99 10.50
CA ALA A 185 -14.55 -6.18 11.61
C ALA A 185 -15.98 -5.54 11.52
N GLU A 186 -16.24 -4.59 10.61
CA GLU A 186 -17.18 -3.47 10.91
C GLU A 186 -18.70 -3.69 10.65
N LYS A 187 -19.25 -3.30 9.47
CA LYS A 187 -20.71 -3.40 9.12
C LYS A 187 -21.19 -4.87 9.03
N ARG A 188 -22.50 -5.15 8.87
CA ARG A 188 -23.07 -6.51 9.00
C ARG A 188 -24.18 -6.88 7.97
N SER A 189 -24.26 -8.17 7.63
CA SER A 189 -25.15 -8.88 6.67
C SER A 189 -26.27 -9.63 7.40
N SER A 190 -27.08 -10.43 6.70
CA SER A 190 -28.18 -11.21 7.30
C SER A 190 -27.74 -12.27 8.33
N ASP A 191 -26.48 -12.74 8.28
CA ASP A 191 -25.85 -13.58 9.31
C ASP A 191 -24.95 -12.79 10.28
N GLY A 192 -24.72 -11.49 10.03
CA GLY A 192 -23.93 -10.62 10.90
C GLY A 192 -22.49 -10.30 10.47
N ARG A 193 -22.13 -10.28 9.17
CA ARG A 193 -20.76 -10.00 8.65
C ARG A 193 -20.70 -8.84 7.65
N LEU A 194 -19.55 -8.18 7.44
CA LEU A 194 -19.46 -7.04 6.51
C LEU A 194 -20.05 -7.33 5.12
N MET A 195 -21.19 -6.70 4.80
CA MET A 195 -21.87 -6.80 3.49
C MET A 195 -20.94 -6.41 2.33
N PHE A 196 -19.93 -5.58 2.62
CA PHE A 196 -18.82 -5.24 1.74
C PHE A 196 -17.51 -5.46 2.51
N SER A 197 -17.17 -6.73 2.80
CA SER A 197 -15.99 -7.10 3.63
C SER A 197 -14.66 -7.08 2.91
N ALA A 198 -14.68 -7.15 1.58
CA ALA A 198 -13.53 -7.07 0.69
C ALA A 198 -12.92 -5.66 0.65
N GLY A 199 -12.45 -5.17 1.80
CA GLY A 199 -11.77 -3.89 1.92
C GLY A 199 -10.42 -3.91 1.20
N ASN A 200 -10.24 -3.04 0.21
CA ASN A 200 -8.95 -2.89 -0.46
C ASN A 200 -7.91 -2.27 0.48
N ILE A 201 -7.02 -3.09 1.02
CA ILE A 201 -5.91 -2.68 1.91
C ILE A 201 -4.64 -2.23 1.16
N ALA A 202 -4.70 -2.13 -0.18
CA ALA A 202 -3.58 -1.90 -1.10
C ALA A 202 -2.49 -3.00 -1.13
N ASN A 203 -2.80 -4.21 -0.63
CA ASN A 203 -2.07 -5.43 -0.96
C ASN A 203 -2.72 -6.09 -2.17
N HIS A 204 -1.92 -6.42 -3.19
CA HIS A 204 -2.38 -6.99 -4.46
C HIS A 204 -1.43 -8.10 -4.89
N PHE A 205 -1.98 -9.24 -5.35
CA PHE A 205 -1.21 -10.27 -6.02
C PHE A 205 -1.33 -10.09 -7.53
N PHE A 206 -0.20 -10.03 -8.22
CA PHE A 206 -0.13 -9.96 -9.67
C PHE A 206 0.92 -10.95 -10.19
N THR A 207 0.58 -11.71 -11.23
CA THR A 207 1.58 -12.52 -11.93
C THR A 207 2.45 -11.63 -12.83
N LEU A 208 3.72 -12.01 -13.03
CA LEU A 208 4.63 -11.24 -13.88
C LEU A 208 4.16 -11.17 -15.34
N SER A 209 3.41 -12.17 -15.82
CA SER A 209 2.76 -12.14 -17.14
C SER A 209 1.64 -11.10 -17.19
N PHE A 210 0.78 -11.05 -16.17
CA PHE A 210 -0.28 -10.02 -16.11
C PHE A 210 0.30 -8.60 -16.04
N LEU A 211 1.36 -8.36 -15.28
CA LEU A 211 2.02 -7.04 -15.25
C LEU A 211 2.64 -6.66 -16.61
N LYS A 212 3.13 -7.62 -17.40
CA LYS A 212 3.60 -7.37 -18.78
C LYS A 212 2.44 -6.99 -19.69
N ASP A 213 1.35 -7.76 -19.69
CA ASP A 213 0.13 -7.46 -20.44
C ASP A 213 -0.38 -6.03 -20.08
N VAL A 214 -0.41 -5.69 -18.79
CA VAL A 214 -0.81 -4.36 -18.30
C VAL A 214 0.08 -3.24 -18.84
N VAL A 215 1.40 -3.34 -18.65
CA VAL A 215 2.36 -2.29 -19.06
C VAL A 215 2.42 -2.13 -20.59
N GLN A 216 2.24 -3.21 -21.35
CA GLN A 216 2.39 -3.19 -22.81
C GLN A 216 1.09 -2.92 -23.58
N ILE A 217 -0.08 -3.16 -22.98
CA ILE A 217 -1.38 -3.15 -23.67
C ILE A 217 -2.43 -2.28 -22.97
N HIS A 218 -2.50 -2.31 -21.63
CA HIS A 218 -3.64 -1.76 -20.88
C HIS A 218 -3.38 -0.43 -20.16
N GLU A 219 -2.13 -0.02 -19.92
CA GLU A 219 -1.80 1.26 -19.29
C GLU A 219 -2.51 2.47 -19.95
N PRO A 220 -2.55 2.60 -21.30
CA PRO A 220 -3.23 3.71 -21.97
C PRO A 220 -4.76 3.68 -21.86
N GLN A 221 -5.34 2.55 -21.41
CA GLN A 221 -6.78 2.36 -21.21
C GLN A 221 -7.22 2.84 -19.82
N LEU A 222 -6.28 3.06 -18.90
CA LEU A 222 -6.54 3.52 -17.54
C LEU A 222 -6.97 5.00 -17.52
N GLN A 223 -8.08 5.27 -16.86
CA GLN A 223 -8.65 6.62 -16.76
C GLN A 223 -8.05 7.41 -15.60
N HIS A 224 -8.04 8.74 -15.73
CA HIS A 224 -7.64 9.65 -14.66
C HIS A 224 -8.84 9.96 -13.75
N HIS A 225 -8.75 9.56 -12.49
CA HIS A 225 -9.66 9.97 -11.43
C HIS A 225 -9.42 11.43 -11.07
N VAL A 226 -10.49 12.21 -10.94
CA VAL A 226 -10.45 13.66 -10.71
C VAL A 226 -10.79 13.98 -9.27
N ALA A 227 -9.85 14.61 -8.55
CA ALA A 227 -10.09 15.13 -7.22
C ALA A 227 -9.96 16.66 -7.21
N GLN A 228 -11.01 17.39 -6.87
CA GLN A 228 -10.95 18.83 -6.61
C GLN A 228 -10.05 19.10 -5.39
N LYS A 229 -9.16 20.10 -5.48
CA LYS A 229 -8.20 20.45 -4.42
C LYS A 229 -8.17 21.97 -4.18
N LYS A 230 -7.78 22.34 -2.96
CA LYS A 230 -7.32 23.68 -2.60
C LYS A 230 -5.81 23.73 -2.86
N ILE A 231 -5.41 24.21 -4.04
CA ILE A 231 -4.03 24.24 -4.50
C ILE A 231 -3.45 25.63 -4.20
N GLN A 232 -2.47 25.68 -3.30
CA GLN A 232 -1.70 26.89 -3.04
C GLN A 232 -0.92 27.26 -4.30
N HIS A 233 -1.01 28.53 -4.72
CA HIS A 233 -0.51 29.01 -6.01
C HIS A 233 -0.04 30.45 -5.89
N VAL A 234 0.69 30.92 -6.91
CA VAL A 234 1.01 32.35 -7.09
C VAL A 234 -0.06 32.97 -7.99
N ASP A 235 -0.57 34.15 -7.62
CA ASP A 235 -1.58 34.87 -8.41
C ASP A 235 -0.95 35.76 -9.50
N SER A 236 -1.78 36.50 -10.23
CA SER A 236 -1.32 37.40 -11.30
C SER A 236 -0.57 38.65 -10.82
N GLN A 237 -0.44 38.86 -9.50
CA GLN A 237 0.35 39.93 -8.87
C GLN A 237 1.62 39.39 -8.18
N GLY A 238 1.94 38.11 -8.35
CA GLY A 238 3.10 37.49 -7.69
C GLY A 238 2.84 37.08 -6.24
N GLN A 239 1.60 37.18 -5.73
CA GLN A 239 1.27 36.89 -4.33
C GLN A 239 0.97 35.40 -4.11
N LEU A 240 1.48 34.84 -3.01
CA LEU A 240 1.30 33.41 -2.67
C LEU A 240 -0.04 33.17 -1.96
N ILE A 241 -1.03 32.70 -2.70
CA ILE A 241 -2.42 32.53 -2.23
C ILE A 241 -2.67 31.09 -1.76
N LYS A 242 -3.16 30.97 -0.51
CA LYS A 242 -3.74 29.73 0.05
C LYS A 242 -5.27 29.81 -0.05
N PRO A 243 -5.93 29.09 -0.98
CA PRO A 243 -7.34 29.35 -1.31
C PRO A 243 -8.32 28.68 -0.34
N ASP A 244 -9.40 29.39 0.01
CA ASP A 244 -10.46 28.89 0.89
C ASP A 244 -11.41 27.88 0.23
N LYS A 245 -11.55 27.92 -1.09
CA LYS A 245 -12.38 27.03 -1.90
C LYS A 245 -11.51 26.24 -2.88
N PRO A 246 -11.94 25.07 -3.37
CA PRO A 246 -11.22 24.36 -4.41
C PRO A 246 -11.07 25.25 -5.66
N ASN A 247 -9.84 25.34 -6.16
CA ASN A 247 -9.44 26.21 -7.28
C ASN A 247 -8.77 25.45 -8.42
N GLY A 248 -8.59 24.13 -8.28
CA GLY A 248 -8.03 23.26 -9.31
C GLY A 248 -8.31 21.79 -9.03
N ILE A 249 -7.84 20.93 -9.94
CA ILE A 249 -7.98 19.47 -9.84
C ILE A 249 -6.62 18.80 -9.71
N LYS A 250 -6.60 17.62 -9.08
CA LYS A 250 -5.53 16.63 -9.25
C LYS A 250 -6.08 15.45 -10.05
N MET A 251 -5.29 14.97 -11.00
CA MET A 251 -5.57 13.77 -11.80
C MET A 251 -4.67 12.63 -11.32
N GLU A 252 -5.24 11.44 -11.06
CA GLU A 252 -4.53 10.26 -10.54
C GLU A 252 -5.07 8.99 -11.23
N LYS A 253 -4.23 8.07 -11.71
CA LYS A 253 -4.63 6.69 -12.06
C LYS A 253 -4.55 5.84 -10.79
N PHE A 254 -5.42 4.85 -10.58
CA PHE A 254 -5.33 3.97 -9.41
C PHE A 254 -4.79 2.57 -9.77
N VAL A 255 -3.92 2.03 -8.92
CA VAL A 255 -3.25 0.73 -9.13
C VAL A 255 -4.22 -0.46 -9.25
N PHE A 256 -5.43 -0.34 -8.69
CA PHE A 256 -6.47 -1.37 -8.75
C PHE A 256 -7.39 -1.23 -9.98
N ASP A 257 -7.31 -0.16 -10.76
CA ASP A 257 -8.11 0.00 -11.99
C ASP A 257 -7.78 -1.09 -13.03
N ILE A 258 -6.59 -1.71 -12.93
CA ILE A 258 -6.17 -2.82 -13.81
C ILE A 258 -6.92 -4.13 -13.55
N PHE A 259 -7.65 -4.27 -12.44
CA PHE A 259 -8.37 -5.52 -12.09
C PHE A 259 -9.34 -5.96 -13.19
N GLN A 260 -9.93 -5.03 -13.94
CA GLN A 260 -10.84 -5.31 -15.05
C GLN A 260 -10.19 -6.09 -16.22
N PHE A 261 -8.86 -6.14 -16.28
CA PHE A 261 -8.10 -6.88 -17.31
C PHE A 261 -7.66 -8.28 -16.83
N ALA A 262 -7.97 -8.66 -15.59
CA ALA A 262 -7.54 -9.94 -15.01
C ALA A 262 -8.33 -11.12 -15.60
N LYS A 263 -7.64 -12.02 -16.31
CA LYS A 263 -8.19 -13.27 -16.88
C LYS A 263 -8.78 -14.22 -15.82
N THR A 264 -8.30 -14.09 -14.58
CA THR A 264 -8.87 -14.72 -13.38
C THR A 264 -8.66 -13.74 -12.23
N PHE A 265 -9.73 -13.41 -11.51
CA PHE A 265 -9.70 -12.52 -10.35
C PHE A 265 -10.18 -13.28 -9.11
N VAL A 266 -9.48 -13.10 -7.99
CA VAL A 266 -9.80 -13.70 -6.70
C VAL A 266 -9.61 -12.68 -5.59
N VAL A 267 -10.36 -12.84 -4.51
CA VAL A 267 -10.32 -11.99 -3.32
C VAL A 267 -10.04 -12.84 -2.10
N TYR A 268 -9.18 -12.33 -1.23
CA TYR A 268 -8.80 -12.98 0.02
C TYR A 268 -9.23 -12.10 1.21
N GLU A 269 -10.25 -12.55 1.93
CA GLU A 269 -10.76 -11.91 3.15
C GLU A 269 -9.80 -12.16 4.31
N ALA A 270 -8.73 -11.38 4.33
CA ALA A 270 -7.83 -11.18 5.47
C ALA A 270 -8.47 -10.30 6.55
N LEU A 271 -7.74 -10.00 7.62
CA LEU A 271 -8.33 -9.64 8.92
C LEU A 271 -7.65 -8.42 9.60
N ARG A 272 -8.41 -7.32 9.77
CA ARG A 272 -7.95 -5.95 10.10
C ARG A 272 -7.14 -5.73 11.38
N GLU A 273 -7.52 -6.17 12.59
CA GLU A 273 -6.81 -5.79 13.85
C GLU A 273 -5.42 -6.45 14.07
N ASP A 274 -4.70 -6.59 12.95
CA ASP A 274 -3.72 -7.61 12.61
C ASP A 274 -3.06 -7.27 11.26
N GLU A 275 -3.77 -7.49 10.14
CA GLU A 275 -3.26 -7.25 8.78
C GLU A 275 -3.36 -5.78 8.32
N PHE A 276 -4.21 -4.95 8.96
CA PHE A 276 -4.49 -3.60 8.47
C PHE A 276 -4.74 -2.54 9.57
N SER A 277 -3.67 -1.92 10.05
CA SER A 277 -3.74 -0.65 10.79
C SER A 277 -3.05 0.49 10.01
N PRO A 278 -3.80 1.30 9.23
CA PRO A 278 -3.21 2.27 8.32
C PRO A 278 -2.84 3.59 9.01
N LEU A 279 -1.60 4.04 8.82
CA LEU A 279 -1.20 5.42 9.16
C LEU A 279 -1.58 6.37 8.01
N LYS A 280 -2.42 7.39 8.30
CA LYS A 280 -2.98 8.37 7.34
C LYS A 280 -3.01 9.80 7.88
N ASN A 281 -3.23 9.96 9.18
CA ASN A 281 -3.48 11.21 9.89
C ASN A 281 -2.39 11.49 10.94
N ALA A 282 -2.17 12.76 11.29
CA ALA A 282 -1.50 13.10 12.55
C ALA A 282 -2.43 12.82 13.75
N ASP A 283 -1.91 12.62 14.96
CA ASP A 283 -2.74 12.42 16.16
C ASP A 283 -3.63 13.64 16.49
N SER A 284 -3.29 14.84 15.98
CA SER A 284 -4.06 16.08 16.10
C SER A 284 -5.22 16.24 15.09
N GLN A 285 -5.52 15.20 14.30
CA GLN A 285 -6.61 15.19 13.30
C GLN A 285 -7.74 14.24 13.74
N ASP A 286 -8.39 13.54 12.80
CA ASP A 286 -9.70 12.86 12.93
C ASP A 286 -9.77 11.63 13.88
N GLY A 287 -8.87 11.51 14.86
CA GLY A 287 -8.88 10.49 15.93
C GLY A 287 -8.63 9.04 15.51
N LYS A 288 -8.55 8.76 14.20
CA LYS A 288 -8.37 7.43 13.60
C LYS A 288 -7.18 7.43 12.64
N ASP A 289 -6.70 6.24 12.30
CA ASP A 289 -5.67 6.00 11.28
C ASP A 289 -4.42 6.90 11.48
N ASN A 290 -3.91 6.94 12.70
CA ASN A 290 -2.88 7.86 13.21
C ASN A 290 -1.75 7.08 13.96
N PRO A 291 -0.62 7.71 14.35
CA PRO A 291 0.47 7.01 15.03
C PRO A 291 0.02 6.23 16.28
N THR A 292 -0.87 6.82 17.09
CA THR A 292 -1.40 6.15 18.30
C THR A 292 -2.20 4.89 17.98
N THR A 293 -3.12 4.94 17.03
CA THR A 293 -3.92 3.77 16.62
C THR A 293 -3.07 2.71 15.89
N ALA A 294 -2.07 3.12 15.10
CA ALA A 294 -1.11 2.20 14.48
C ALA A 294 -0.28 1.44 15.52
N ARG A 295 0.30 2.17 16.49
CA ARG A 295 1.07 1.61 17.61
C ARG A 295 0.22 0.67 18.46
N HIS A 296 -0.96 1.13 18.90
CA HIS A 296 -1.82 0.34 19.81
C HIS A 296 -2.41 -0.90 19.13
N ALA A 297 -2.68 -0.85 17.81
CA ALA A 297 -3.08 -2.04 17.06
C ALA A 297 -1.96 -3.10 17.08
N LEU A 298 -0.71 -2.73 16.77
CA LEU A 298 0.41 -3.68 16.76
C LEU A 298 0.76 -4.19 18.17
N MET A 299 0.63 -3.37 19.21
CA MET A 299 0.82 -3.81 20.60
C MET A 299 -0.31 -4.72 21.10
N SER A 300 -1.57 -4.43 20.77
CA SER A 300 -2.72 -5.30 21.06
C SER A 300 -2.61 -6.62 20.32
N LEU A 301 -2.20 -6.59 19.06
CA LEU A 301 -1.84 -7.74 18.25
C LEU A 301 -0.78 -8.59 18.97
N HIS A 302 0.37 -8.00 19.36
CA HIS A 302 1.45 -8.67 20.09
C HIS A 302 1.05 -9.25 21.45
N HIS A 303 0.18 -8.58 22.19
CA HIS A 303 -0.45 -9.13 23.40
C HIS A 303 -1.31 -10.38 23.10
N ARG A 304 -1.97 -10.46 21.94
CA ARG A 304 -2.81 -11.62 21.58
C ARG A 304 -2.02 -12.91 21.29
N TRP A 305 -0.92 -12.91 20.52
CA TRP A 305 -0.22 -14.19 20.29
C TRP A 305 0.46 -14.68 21.57
N VAL A 306 1.00 -13.78 22.41
CA VAL A 306 1.57 -14.13 23.73
C VAL A 306 0.54 -14.89 24.58
N LEU A 307 -0.70 -14.39 24.69
CA LEU A 307 -1.77 -15.11 25.39
C LEU A 307 -2.16 -16.44 24.69
N THR A 308 -2.18 -16.44 23.35
CA THR A 308 -2.52 -17.64 22.55
C THR A 308 -1.48 -18.76 22.70
N ALA A 309 -0.21 -18.41 22.87
CA ALA A 309 0.91 -19.31 23.17
C ALA A 309 0.98 -19.76 24.65
N GLY A 310 -0.01 -19.41 25.47
CA GLY A 310 -0.07 -19.78 26.90
C GLY A 310 0.65 -18.81 27.85
N GLY A 311 1.20 -17.71 27.34
CA GLY A 311 1.78 -16.63 28.13
C GLY A 311 0.73 -15.86 28.95
N HIS A 312 1.21 -14.98 29.82
CA HIS A 312 0.35 -14.11 30.64
C HIS A 312 1.08 -12.85 31.07
N PHE A 313 0.31 -11.81 31.41
CA PHE A 313 0.78 -10.54 31.91
C PHE A 313 0.48 -10.43 33.41
N VAL A 314 1.29 -9.65 34.13
CA VAL A 314 1.18 -9.41 35.57
C VAL A 314 1.23 -7.92 35.89
N ASP A 315 0.68 -7.51 37.02
CA ASP A 315 0.85 -6.18 37.59
C ASP A 315 2.21 -6.05 38.31
N GLU A 316 2.45 -4.87 38.91
CA GLU A 316 3.65 -4.58 39.71
C GLU A 316 3.83 -5.47 40.95
N ASN A 317 2.77 -6.17 41.39
CA ASN A 317 2.77 -7.10 42.51
C ASN A 317 2.93 -8.57 42.08
N GLY A 318 3.07 -8.83 40.77
CA GLY A 318 3.08 -10.18 40.21
C GLY A 318 1.69 -10.82 40.07
N THR A 319 0.61 -10.08 40.33
CA THR A 319 -0.77 -10.54 40.18
C THR A 319 -1.10 -10.70 38.70
N LYS A 320 -1.55 -11.89 38.27
CA LYS A 320 -1.93 -12.13 36.88
C LYS A 320 -3.08 -11.23 36.45
N ILE A 321 -2.80 -10.35 35.48
CA ILE A 321 -3.82 -9.50 34.86
C ILE A 321 -4.76 -10.43 34.08
N PRO A 322 -6.09 -10.34 34.27
CA PRO A 322 -7.03 -11.13 33.49
C PRO A 322 -6.94 -10.75 32.02
N ALA A 323 -6.93 -11.75 31.13
CA ALA A 323 -7.03 -11.50 29.70
C ALA A 323 -8.33 -10.75 29.42
N ILE A 324 -8.23 -9.50 28.96
CA ILE A 324 -9.39 -8.65 28.65
C ILE A 324 -10.25 -9.37 27.61
N PRO A 325 -11.52 -9.70 27.91
CA PRO A 325 -12.42 -10.30 26.93
C PRO A 325 -12.61 -9.40 25.71
N ARG A 326 -12.88 -10.02 24.56
CA ARG A 326 -13.19 -9.32 23.30
C ARG A 326 -14.56 -8.64 23.35
#